data_AF-A0A0Q8J8F5-F1
#
_entry.id   AF-A0A0Q8J8F5-F1
#
_cell.length_a   1.000
_cell.length_b   1.000
_cell.length_c   1.000
_cell.angle_alpha   90.00
_cell.angle_beta   90.00
_cell.angle_gamma   90.00
#
_symmetry.space_group_name_H-M   'P 1'
#
loop_
_entity.id
_entity.type
_entity.pdbx_description
1 polymer ?
#
loop_
_entity_poly.entity_id
_entity_poly.type
_entity_poly.pdbx_seq_one_letter_code
_entity_poly.pdbx_strand_id
1 'polypeptide(L)'
;MAFPTSQRELLVAARGKESQAAFAKRLGVDRTCLSRYESERLGAPVAVVNFCLRRISNQLQTGESSPIQEALALMRRAADTLERVAGQEDLNQRS
;
A
#
# COMPACT_ATOMS: atom_id res chain seq x y z
N MET A 1 -8.50 1.79 0.91
CA MET A 1 -8.13 3.12 0.40
C MET A 1 -8.80 3.28 -0.96
N ALA A 2 -9.57 4.35 -1.20
CA ALA A 2 -10.21 4.56 -2.50
C ALA A 2 -9.17 4.97 -3.54
N PHE A 3 -9.33 4.51 -4.78
CA PHE A 3 -8.43 4.90 -5.87
C PHE A 3 -8.69 6.37 -6.25
N PRO A 4 -7.64 7.20 -6.47
CA PRO A 4 -7.80 8.60 -6.86
C PRO A 4 -8.62 8.78 -8.13
N THR A 5 -9.53 9.75 -8.11
CA THR A 5 -10.42 10.07 -9.24
C THR A 5 -10.04 11.38 -9.94
N SER A 6 -9.13 12.16 -9.34
CA SER A 6 -8.65 13.44 -9.86
C SER A 6 -7.12 13.52 -9.87
N GLN A 7 -6.56 14.45 -10.65
CA GLN A 7 -5.12 14.71 -10.67
C GLN A 7 -4.64 15.12 -9.28
N ARG A 8 -5.37 16.01 -8.60
CA ARG A 8 -5.05 16.42 -7.23
C ARG A 8 -4.98 15.23 -6.29
N GLU A 9 -6.01 14.39 -6.27
CA GLU A 9 -6.04 13.20 -5.41
C GLU A 9 -4.87 12.27 -5.71
N LEU A 10 -4.55 12.08 -7.00
CA LEU A 10 -3.43 11.23 -7.41
C LEU A 10 -2.10 11.75 -6.87
N LEU A 11 -1.84 13.05 -7.02
CA LEU A 11 -0.61 13.67 -6.55
C LEU A 11 -0.51 13.65 -5.02
N VAL A 12 -1.60 13.98 -4.32
CA VAL A 12 -1.64 13.98 -2.85
C VAL A 12 -1.47 12.57 -2.30
N ALA A 13 -2.13 11.57 -2.89
CA ALA A 13 -1.99 10.17 -2.50
C ALA A 13 -0.55 9.66 -2.73
N ALA A 14 0.04 9.93 -3.90
CA ALA A 14 1.41 9.54 -4.21
C ALA A 14 2.46 10.25 -3.32
N ARG A 15 2.20 11.51 -2.94
CA ARG A 15 3.06 12.27 -2.02
C ARG A 15 3.00 11.71 -0.59
N GLY A 16 1.81 11.31 -0.13
CA GLY A 16 1.59 10.86 1.24
C GLY A 16 2.01 11.92 2.26
N LYS A 17 2.91 11.55 3.19
CA LYS A 17 3.41 12.45 4.24
C LYS A 17 4.58 13.34 3.82
N GLU A 18 5.12 13.16 2.61
CA GLU A 18 6.24 13.99 2.16
C GLU A 18 5.80 15.45 1.94
N SER A 19 6.71 16.39 2.21
CA SER A 19 6.49 17.81 1.90
C SER A 19 6.45 18.03 0.38
N GLN A 20 5.78 19.10 -0.06
CA GLN A 20 5.76 19.45 -1.49
C GLN A 20 7.18 19.68 -2.04
N ALA A 21 8.08 20.28 -1.26
CA ALA A 21 9.46 20.52 -1.70
C ALA A 21 10.23 19.20 -1.93
N ALA A 22 10.11 18.25 -1.00
CA ALA A 22 10.73 16.94 -1.13
C ALA A 22 10.16 16.15 -2.31
N PHE A 23 8.83 16.18 -2.47
CA PHE A 23 8.18 15.49 -3.59
C PHE A 23 8.53 16.10 -4.95
N ALA A 24 8.57 17.43 -5.03
CA ALA A 24 8.94 18.14 -6.25
C ALA A 24 10.37 17.78 -6.68
N LYS A 25 11.32 17.78 -5.74
CA LYS A 25 12.70 17.34 -5.99
C LYS A 25 12.75 15.90 -6.51
N ARG A 26 11.96 14.99 -5.93
CA ARG A 26 11.88 13.58 -6.35
C ARG A 26 11.24 13.40 -7.73
N LEU A 27 10.30 14.25 -8.10
CA LEU A 27 9.69 14.29 -9.43
C LEU A 27 10.57 15.00 -10.47
N GLY A 28 11.63 15.71 -10.04
CA GLY A 28 12.44 16.55 -10.92
C GLY A 28 11.70 17.79 -11.43
N VAL A 29 10.73 18.31 -10.65
CA VAL A 29 9.95 19.51 -11.01
C VAL A 29 10.10 20.59 -9.95
N ASP A 30 9.81 21.84 -10.32
CA ASP A 30 9.76 22.93 -9.36
C ASP A 30 8.58 22.78 -8.37
N ARG A 31 8.82 23.16 -7.11
CA ARG A 31 7.79 23.17 -6.06
C ARG A 31 6.57 24.01 -6.46
N THR A 32 6.79 25.13 -7.14
CA THR A 32 5.73 26.03 -7.62
C THR A 32 4.86 25.34 -8.67
N CYS A 33 5.47 24.59 -9.61
CA CYS A 33 4.75 23.79 -10.58
C CYS A 33 3.94 22.69 -9.87
N LEU A 34 4.55 21.97 -8.92
CA LEU A 34 3.84 20.97 -8.12
C LEU A 34 2.62 21.56 -7.39
N SER A 35 2.75 22.73 -6.79
CA SER A 35 1.64 23.41 -6.12
C SER A 35 0.49 23.76 -7.09
N ARG A 36 0.81 24.13 -8.34
CA ARG A 36 -0.20 24.38 -9.39
C ARG A 36 -0.85 23.09 -9.88
N TYR A 37 -0.10 21.99 -9.95
CA TYR A 37 -0.64 20.67 -10.27
C TYR A 37 -1.60 20.17 -9.18
N GLU A 38 -1.21 20.31 -7.90
CA GLU A 38 -2.04 19.90 -6.76
C GLU A 38 -3.28 20.78 -6.56
N SER A 39 -3.26 22.03 -7.03
CA SER A 39 -4.43 22.91 -7.04
C SER A 39 -5.23 22.88 -8.34
N GLU A 40 -4.84 22.00 -9.28
CA GLU A 40 -5.46 21.82 -10.61
C GLU A 40 -5.54 23.10 -11.45
N ARG A 41 -4.73 24.11 -11.09
CA ARG A 41 -4.54 25.33 -11.90
C ARG A 41 -3.65 25.08 -13.12
N LEU A 42 -2.93 23.96 -13.14
CA LEU A 42 -2.09 23.53 -14.24
C LEU A 42 -2.17 21.99 -14.37
N GLY A 43 -2.30 21.50 -15.60
CA GLY A 43 -2.19 20.07 -15.88
C GLY A 43 -0.79 19.55 -15.59
N ALA A 44 -0.68 18.43 -14.89
CA ALA A 44 0.59 17.80 -14.63
C ALA A 44 1.12 17.14 -15.93
N PRO A 45 2.42 17.21 -16.21
CA PRO A 45 3.01 16.48 -17.32
C PRO A 45 2.72 14.97 -17.19
N VAL A 46 2.55 14.29 -18.33
CA VAL A 46 2.30 12.84 -18.38
C VAL A 46 3.34 12.04 -17.59
N ALA A 47 4.61 12.47 -17.61
CA ALA A 47 5.67 11.84 -16.82
C ALA A 47 5.40 11.87 -15.30
N VAL A 48 4.85 12.97 -14.78
CA VAL A 48 4.47 13.13 -13.37
C VAL A 48 3.29 12.23 -13.04
N VAL A 49 2.26 12.20 -13.88
CA VAL A 49 1.08 11.34 -13.70
C VAL A 49 1.50 9.86 -13.68
N ASN A 50 2.31 9.42 -14.66
CA ASN A 50 2.82 8.05 -14.73
C ASN A 50 3.70 7.68 -13.54
N PHE A 51 4.49 8.62 -13.01
CA PHE A 51 5.24 8.41 -11.78
C PHE A 51 4.30 8.18 -10.59
N CYS A 52 3.30 9.04 -10.41
CA CYS A 52 2.35 8.94 -9.29
C CYS A 52 1.54 7.64 -9.35
N LEU A 53 1.08 7.24 -10.54
CA LEU A 53 0.37 5.98 -10.75
C LEU A 53 1.21 4.77 -10.33
N ARG A 54 2.48 4.68 -10.79
CA ARG A 54 3.39 3.59 -10.40
C ARG A 54 3.66 3.56 -8.91
N ARG A 55 3.79 4.73 -8.28
CA ARG A 55 4.03 4.80 -6.83
C ARG A 55 2.83 4.27 -6.04
N ILE A 56 1.61 4.63 -6.45
CA ILE A 56 0.38 4.15 -5.82
C ILE A 56 0.16 2.66 -6.09
N SER A 57 0.39 2.18 -7.31
CA SER A 57 0.25 0.75 -7.61
C SER A 57 1.18 -0.09 -6.73
N ASN A 58 2.42 0.35 -6.54
CA ASN A 58 3.37 -0.32 -5.66
C ASN A 58 2.90 -0.31 -4.19
N GLN A 59 2.31 0.80 -3.73
CA GLN A 59 1.74 0.89 -2.38
C GLN A 59 0.54 -0.05 -2.19
N LEU A 60 -0.32 -0.17 -3.21
CA LEU A 60 -1.46 -1.08 -3.19
C LEU A 60 -1.01 -2.54 -3.20
N GLN A 61 0.00 -2.88 -4.01
CA GLN A 61 0.59 -4.23 -4.02
C GLN A 61 1.27 -4.59 -2.69
N THR A 62 1.83 -3.62 -1.98
CA THR A 62 2.35 -3.87 -0.61
C THR A 62 1.26 -4.00 0.46
N GLY A 63 0.03 -3.57 0.14
CA GLY A 63 -1.16 -3.69 1.00
C GLY A 63 -1.96 -4.97 0.76
N GLU A 64 -1.78 -5.62 -0.38
CA GLU A 64 -2.15 -7.03 -0.56
C GLU A 64 -1.16 -7.87 0.25
N SER A 65 -1.68 -8.78 1.08
CA SER A 65 -0.90 -9.58 2.01
C SER A 65 0.34 -10.13 1.33
N SER A 66 1.52 -9.75 1.84
CA SER A 66 2.79 -10.32 1.37
C SER A 66 2.65 -11.85 1.34
N PRO A 67 3.17 -12.57 0.33
CA PRO A 67 3.14 -14.04 0.30
C PRO A 67 3.67 -14.66 1.60
N ILE A 68 4.57 -13.95 2.29
CA ILE A 68 5.11 -14.33 3.60
C ILE A 68 4.04 -14.21 4.71
N GLN A 69 3.22 -13.16 4.70
CA GLN A 69 2.10 -13.00 5.64
C GLN A 69 1.01 -14.03 5.40
N GLU A 70 0.72 -14.38 4.14
CA GLU A 70 -0.21 -15.46 3.80
C GLU A 70 0.33 -16.81 4.28
N ALA A 71 1.61 -17.10 4.04
CA ALA A 71 2.27 -18.31 4.53
C ALA A 71 2.26 -18.39 6.08
N LEU A 72 2.49 -17.27 6.77
CA LEU A 72 2.39 -17.19 8.23
C LEU A 72 0.97 -17.46 8.73
N ALA A 73 -0.04 -16.90 8.06
CA ALA A 73 -1.44 -17.14 8.41
C ALA A 73 -1.83 -18.62 8.22
N LEU A 74 -1.34 -19.26 7.16
CA LEU A 74 -1.53 -20.69 6.92
C LEU A 74 -0.83 -21.53 7.99
N MET A 75 0.41 -21.22 8.36
CA MET A 75 1.13 -21.93 9.42
C MET A 75 0.42 -21.83 10.77
N ARG A 76 -0.10 -20.66 11.14
CA ARG A 76 -0.88 -20.48 12.38
C ARG A 76 -2.12 -21.37 12.40
N ARG A 77 -2.90 -21.39 11.32
CA ARG A 77 -4.10 -22.25 11.21
C ARG A 77 -3.77 -23.74 11.28
N ALA A 78 -2.64 -24.14 10.68
CA ALA A 78 -2.17 -25.52 10.74
C ALA A 78 -1.79 -25.90 12.18
N ALA A 79 -1.04 -25.06 12.88
CA ALA A 79 -0.68 -25.26 14.28
C ALA A 79 -1.92 -25.38 15.18
N ASP A 80 -2.86 -24.43 15.07
CA ASP A 80 -4.12 -24.45 15.84
C ASP A 80 -4.96 -25.72 15.59
N THR A 81 -4.83 -26.32 14.42
CA THR A 81 -5.53 -27.57 14.07
C THR A 81 -4.83 -28.77 14.70
N LEU A 82 -3.51 -28.81 14.65
CA LEU A 82 -2.72 -29.88 15.28
C LEU A 82 -2.85 -29.86 16.81
N GLU A 83 -2.82 -28.69 17.44
CA GLU A 83 -3.03 -28.55 18.89
C GLU A 83 -4.40 -29.06 19.32
N ARG A 84 -5.44 -28.78 18.52
CA ARG A 84 -6.80 -29.27 18.79
C ARG A 84 -6.90 -30.78 18.69
N VAL A 85 -6.27 -31.38 17.68
CA VAL A 85 -6.25 -32.83 17.51
C VAL A 85 -5.48 -33.49 18.66
N ALA A 86 -4.29 -33.00 19.00
CA ALA A 86 -3.51 -33.51 20.12
C ALA A 86 -4.28 -33.44 21.45
N GLY A 87 -4.96 -32.32 21.72
CA GLY A 87 -5.80 -32.18 22.92
C GLY A 87 -7.01 -33.13 22.96
N GLN A 88 -7.55 -33.53 21.80
CA GLN A 88 -8.63 -34.52 21.72
C GLN A 88 -8.13 -35.95 21.94
N GLU A 89 -6.94 -36.29 21.47
CA GLU A 89 -6.30 -37.59 21.69
C GLU A 89 -5.97 -37.81 23.18
N ASP A 90 -5.47 -36.78 23.86
CA ASP A 90 -5.18 -36.82 25.30
C ASP A 90 -6.44 -37.04 26.17
N LEU A 91 -7.59 -36.51 25.74
CA LEU A 91 -8.87 -36.71 26.43
C LEU A 91 -9.42 -38.13 26.22
N ASN A 92 -9.20 -38.71 25.03
CA ASN A 92 -9.70 -40.04 24.68
C ASN A 92 -8.86 -41.18 25.28
N GLN A 93 -7.59 -40.93 25.64
CA GLN A 93 -6.73 -41.91 26.34
C GLN A 93 -6.93 -41.94 27.86
N ARG A 94 -7.65 -40.98 28.43
CA ARG A 94 -7.90 -40.85 29.89
C ARG A 94 -9.32 -41.30 30.32
N SER A 95 -10.16 -41.71 29.37
CA SER A 95 -11.50 -42.27 29.59
C SER A 95 -11.46 -43.80 29.47
#